data_AF-A0A1H0Y098-F1
#
_entry.id   AF-A0A1H0Y098-F1
#
_cell.length_a   1.000
_cell.length_b   1.000
_cell.length_c   1.000
_cell.angle_alpha   90.00
_cell.angle_beta   90.00
_cell.angle_gamma   90.00
#
_symmetry.space_group_name_H-M   'P 1'
#
loop_
_entity.id
_entity.type
_entity.pdbx_description
1 polymer ?
#
loop_
_entity_poly.entity_id
_entity_poly.type
_entity_poly.pdbx_seq_one_letter_code
_entity_poly.pdbx_strand_id
1 'polypeptide(L)' 'MMDRNAYTDGVWVVQEDSTPDLKILAICATQEEALEFANVAQHRYIDGVIHGFYPFGFRHGE' A
#
# COMPACT_ATOMS: atom_id res chain seq x y z
N MET A 1 -9.48 10.79 -29.11
CA MET A 1 -8.38 9.92 -28.65
C MET A 1 -8.07 10.37 -27.24
N MET A 2 -8.63 9.71 -26.22
CA MET A 2 -8.46 10.17 -24.84
C MET A 2 -7.10 9.74 -24.33
N ASP A 3 -6.33 10.72 -23.87
CA ASP A 3 -5.03 10.57 -23.25
C ASP A 3 -5.22 9.78 -21.95
N ARG A 4 -5.02 8.46 -22.03
CA ARG A 4 -4.90 7.60 -20.86
C ARG A 4 -3.53 7.87 -20.26
N ASN A 5 -3.37 8.98 -19.56
CA ASN A 5 -2.31 9.07 -18.57
C ASN A 5 -2.74 8.16 -17.40
N ALA A 6 -2.62 6.85 -17.65
CA ALA A 6 -2.76 5.82 -16.66
C ALA A 6 -1.61 6.04 -15.69
N TYR A 7 -1.92 6.36 -14.44
CA TYR A 7 -0.92 6.39 -13.37
C TYR A 7 -0.34 4.98 -13.22
N THR A 8 0.70 4.67 -14.01
CA THR A 8 1.43 3.41 -13.98
C THR A 8 2.48 3.38 -12.88
N ASP A 9 2.80 4.54 -12.31
CA ASP A 9 3.77 4.67 -11.24
C ASP A 9 3.05 4.86 -9.91
N GLY A 10 3.37 4.00 -8.93
CA GLY A 10 2.81 4.02 -7.59
C GLY A 10 3.59 3.10 -6.66
N VAL A 11 3.13 2.99 -5.42
CA VAL A 11 3.74 2.13 -4.40
C VAL A 11 2.74 1.13 -3.87
N TRP A 12 3.27 0.01 -3.40
CA TRP A 12 2.53 -0.90 -2.55
C TRP A 12 2.78 -0.52 -1.09
N VAL A 13 1.71 -0.35 -0.32
CA VAL A 13 1.79 -0.04 1.10
C VAL A 13 1.29 -1.24 1.88
N VAL A 14 2.05 -1.63 2.90
CA VAL A 14 1.65 -2.62 3.90
C VAL A 14 1.36 -1.87 5.20
N GLN A 15 0.21 -2.13 5.81
CA GLN A 15 -0.22 -1.46 7.05
C GLN A 15 -0.88 -2.43 8.03
N GLU A 16 -0.87 -2.06 9.30
CA GLU A 16 -1.60 -2.77 10.36
C GLU A 16 -3.11 -2.67 10.10
N ASP A 17 -3.82 -3.80 10.23
CA ASP A 17 -5.28 -3.85 10.10
C ASP A 17 -5.96 -3.49 11.43
N SER A 18 -5.52 -2.38 12.04
CA SER A 18 -6.07 -1.91 13.32
C SER A 18 -6.80 -0.59 13.14
N THR A 19 -7.98 -0.48 13.75
CA THR A 19 -8.76 0.77 13.80
C THR A 19 -8.65 1.36 15.21
N PRO A 20 -8.41 2.67 15.39
CA PRO A 20 -8.36 3.74 14.38
C PRO A 20 -6.97 3.98 13.76
N ASP A 21 -5.93 3.36 14.31
CA ASP A 21 -4.54 3.66 13.95
C ASP A 21 -4.04 2.76 12.81
N LEU A 22 -4.25 3.19 11.57
CA LEU A 22 -3.67 2.53 10.39
C LEU A 22 -2.18 2.89 10.27
N LYS A 23 -1.32 2.12 10.93
CA LYS A 23 0.14 2.32 10.88
C LYS A 23 0.73 1.68 9.64
N ILE A 24 1.46 2.48 8.86
CA ILE A 24 2.26 1.98 7.74
C ILE A 24 3.45 1.18 8.29
N LEU A 25 3.60 -0.05 7.81
CA LEU A 25 4.67 -0.97 8.18
C LEU A 25 5.76 -1.03 7.12
N ALA A 26 5.39 -0.93 5.84
CA ALA A 26 6.32 -0.93 4.71
C ALA A 26 5.75 -0.20 3.49
N ILE A 27 6.66 0.33 2.66
CA ILE A 27 6.38 0.86 1.32
C ILE A 27 7.29 0.08 0.35
N CYS A 28 6.68 -0.55 -0.64
CA CYS A 28 7.32 -1.47 -1.58
C CYS A 28 7.14 -0.98 -3.02
N ALA A 29 8.11 -1.29 -3.88
CA ALA A 29 8.04 -0.93 -5.30
C ALA A 29 7.15 -1.89 -6.09
N THR A 30 7.06 -3.14 -5.65
CA THR A 30 6.31 -4.20 -6.32
C THR A 30 5.26 -4.85 -5.42
N GLN A 31 4.29 -5.53 -6.04
CA GLN A 31 3.29 -6.32 -5.31
C GLN A 31 3.91 -7.50 -4.56
N GLU A 32 4.92 -8.14 -5.18
CA GLU A 32 5.58 -9.32 -4.63
C GLU A 32 6.29 -8.99 -3.32
N GLU A 33 7.08 -7.91 -3.28
CA GLU A 33 7.73 -7.42 -2.06
C GLU A 33 6.72 -7.12 -0.93
N ALA A 34 5.59 -6.51 -1.28
CA ALA A 34 4.54 -6.20 -0.31
C ALA A 34 3.87 -7.46 0.24
N LEU A 35 3.62 -8.45 -0.61
CA LEU A 35 3.05 -9.74 -0.23
C LEU A 35 4.01 -10.53 0.67
N GLU A 36 5.29 -10.60 0.29
CA GLU A 36 6.32 -11.24 1.10
C GLU A 36 6.42 -10.59 2.49
N PHE A 37 6.45 -9.26 2.54
CA PHE A 37 6.49 -8.55 3.82
C PHE A 37 5.22 -8.80 4.65
N ALA A 38 4.03 -8.72 4.05
CA ALA A 38 2.77 -8.95 4.74
C ALA A 38 2.69 -10.36 5.34
N ASN A 39 3.14 -11.39 4.60
CA ASN A 39 3.18 -12.77 5.09
C ASN A 39 4.11 -12.97 6.29
N VAL A 40 5.21 -12.22 6.36
CA VAL A 40 6.11 -12.24 7.53
C VAL A 40 5.53 -11.43 8.69
N ALA A 41 4.90 -10.29 8.38
CA ALA A 41 4.39 -9.35 9.37
C ALA A 41 3.12 -9.83 10.06
N GLN A 42 2.23 -10.56 9.38
CA GLN A 42 0.92 -11.00 9.91
C GLN A 42 1.01 -11.73 11.26
N HIS A 43 2.12 -12.40 11.56
CA HIS A 43 2.32 -13.10 12.84
C HIS A 43 2.68 -12.19 14.02
N ARG A 44 2.98 -10.92 13.75
CA ARG A 44 3.42 -9.91 14.74
C ARG A 44 2.34 -8.92 15.13
N TYR A 45 1.24 -8.84 14.37
CA TYR A 45 0.16 -7.87 14.58
C TYR A 45 -1.15 -8.63 14.84
N ILE A 46 -1.76 -8.37 16.00
CA ILE A 46 -2.91 -9.16 16.50
C ILE A 46 -4.15 -9.03 15.61
N ASP A 47 -4.37 -7.84 15.07
CA ASP A 47 -5.51 -7.55 14.20
C ASP A 47 -5.22 -7.87 12.73
N GLY A 48 -3.96 -8.24 12.44
CA GLY A 48 -3.51 -8.60 11.10
C GLY A 48 -2.84 -7.45 10.35
N VAL A 49 -2.62 -7.69 9.07
CA VAL A 49 -1.88 -6.82 8.16
C VAL A 49 -2.59 -6.82 6.82
N ILE A 50 -2.77 -5.63 6.24
CA ILE A 50 -3.34 -5.44 4.90
C ILE A 50 -2.32 -4.76 4.00
N HIS A 51 -2.41 -5.04 2.70
CA HIS A 51 -1.58 -4.39 1.69
C HIS A 51 -2.42 -3.85 0.53
N GLY A 52 -1.98 -2.77 -0.11
CA GLY A 52 -2.67 -2.20 -1.26
C GLY A 52 -1.76 -1.35 -2.15
N PHE A 53 -2.16 -1.18 -3.40
CA PHE A 53 -1.48 -0.29 -4.35
C PHE A 53 -2.02 1.14 -4.23
N TYR A 54 -1.10 2.10 -4.16
CA TYR A 54 -1.38 3.53 -4.07
C TYR A 54 -0.67 4.22 -5.24
N PRO A 55 -1.41 4.73 -6.24
CA PRO A 55 -0.82 5.43 -7.36
C PRO A 55 -0.13 6.72 -6.89
N PHE A 56 1.01 7.06 -7.49
CA PHE A 56 1.61 8.37 -7.30
C PHE A 56 0.75 9.44 -7.95
N GLY A 57 0.75 10.62 -7.34
CA GLY A 57 -0.06 11.74 -7.81
C GLY A 57 -1.35 11.88 -7.03
N PHE A 58 -1.22 12.23 -5.75
CA PHE A 58 -2.25 13.04 -5.13
C PHE A 58 -2.03 14.49 -5.61
N ARG A 59 -2.87 14.98 -6.53
CA ARG A 59 -3.09 16.41 -6.64
C ARG A 59 -4.09 16.79 -5.57
N HIS A 60 -3.63 17.50 -4.54
CA HIS A 60 -4.53 18.43 -3.87
C HIS A 60 -4.80 19.56 -4.87
N GLY A 61 -5.84 19.38 -5.69
CA GLY A 61 -6.37 20.42 -6.57
C GLY A 61 -7.55 21.07 -5.87
N GLU A 62 -7.39 22.38 -5.62
CA GLU A 62 -8.39 23.44 -5.41
C GLU A 62 -9.73 23.11 -4.73
#